data_AF-A0A9D6E5G2-F1
#
_entry.id   AF-A0A9D6E5G2-F1
#
_cell.length_a   1.000
_cell.length_b   1.000
_cell.length_c   1.000
_cell.angle_alpha   90.00
_cell.angle_beta   90.00
_cell.angle_gamma   90.00
#
_symmetry.space_group_name_H-M   'P 1'
#
loop_
_entity.id
_entity.type
_entity.pdbx_description
1 polymer ?
#
loop_
_entity_poly.entity_id
_entity_poly.type
_entity_poly.pdbx_seq_one_letter_code
_entity_poly.pdbx_strand_id
1 'polypeptide(L)'
;MRCLPLLLIIAFVFFVAAEMAEGKIEFLTRCPKCSADNPKEADGSYKDLCTKCRYSLAVYPEDKGPDKVDTASFPAEMQESYKLFAARCSKCHTLARPINTRKSAAEWKTYVIKMVRKPGSGITLDVGLKVLQFLEYTQKQKK
;
A
#
# COMPACT_ATOMS: atom_id res chain seq x y z
N MET A 1 19.01 28.33 42.20
CA MET A 1 19.38 27.69 40.92
C MET A 1 20.19 26.44 41.23
N ARG A 2 19.57 25.26 41.26
CA ARG A 2 20.29 24.00 41.54
C ARG A 2 20.82 23.47 40.22
N CYS A 3 22.11 23.64 39.95
CA CYS A 3 22.80 22.92 38.88
C CYS A 3 22.65 21.44 39.15
N LEU A 4 21.95 20.71 38.26
CA LEU A 4 21.99 19.26 38.28
C LEU A 4 23.45 18.83 38.05
N PRO A 5 24.00 17.94 38.89
CA PRO A 5 25.38 17.51 38.77
C PRO A 5 25.59 16.85 37.39
N LEU A 6 26.65 17.23 36.70
CA LEU A 6 27.02 16.77 35.36
C LEU A 6 26.98 15.23 35.22
N LEU A 7 27.28 14.52 36.31
CA LEU A 7 27.19 13.06 36.41
C LEU A 7 25.77 12.49 36.18
N LEU A 8 24.71 13.16 36.61
CA LEU A 8 23.33 12.71 36.38
C LEU A 8 22.91 12.87 34.91
N ILE A 9 23.38 13.93 34.24
CA ILE A 9 23.12 14.14 32.81
C ILE A 9 23.85 13.08 31.99
N ILE A 10 25.11 12.80 32.33
CA ILE A 10 25.91 11.77 31.68
C ILE A 10 25.25 10.39 31.85
N ALA A 11 24.80 10.04 33.07
CA ALA A 11 24.09 8.78 33.32
C ALA A 11 22.77 8.68 32.53
N PHE A 12 22.01 9.77 32.42
CA PHE A 12 20.78 9.80 31.63
C PHE A 12 21.05 9.65 30.13
N VAL A 13 22.08 10.30 29.60
CA VAL A 13 22.49 10.17 28.20
C VAL A 13 22.99 8.75 27.90
N PHE A 14 23.77 8.14 28.79
CA PHE A 14 24.20 6.75 28.64
C PHE A 14 23.04 5.75 28.73
N PHE A 15 22.07 5.99 29.62
CA PHE A 15 20.86 5.16 29.72
C PHE A 15 20.03 5.23 28.42
N VAL A 16 19.76 6.44 27.91
CA VAL A 16 19.06 6.64 26.63
C VAL A 16 19.85 6.05 25.46
N ALA A 17 21.18 6.22 25.43
CA ALA A 17 22.04 5.66 24.38
C ALA A 17 22.08 4.12 24.42
N ALA A 18 22.05 3.51 25.62
CA ALA A 18 21.95 2.07 25.78
C ALA A 18 20.60 1.53 25.26
N GLU A 19 19.48 2.21 25.55
CA GLU A 19 18.17 1.84 25.00
C GLU A 19 18.08 2.00 23.47
N MET A 20 18.77 2.99 22.90
CA MET A 20 18.88 3.15 21.45
C MET A 20 19.75 2.03 20.83
N ALA A 21 20.86 1.65 21.48
CA ALA A 21 21.75 0.59 21.02
C ALA A 21 21.13 -0.82 21.13
N GLU A 22 20.20 -1.00 22.07
CA GLU A 22 19.41 -2.23 22.23
C GLU A 22 18.23 -2.34 21.23
N GLY A 23 18.03 -1.35 20.35
CA GLY A 23 16.99 -1.38 19.31
C GLY A 23 15.55 -1.29 19.85
N LYS A 24 15.36 -0.88 21.11
CA LYS A 24 14.05 -0.83 21.79
C LYS A 24 13.17 0.35 21.37
N ILE A 25 13.69 1.27 20.57
CA ILE A 25 12.90 2.35 19.97
C ILE A 25 12.40 1.87 18.61
N GLU A 26 11.29 1.13 18.63
CA GLU A 26 10.54 0.79 17.42
C GLU A 26 10.03 2.06 16.77
N PHE A 27 10.56 2.40 15.58
CA PHE A 27 9.98 3.47 14.79
C PHE A 27 8.64 2.97 14.20
N LEU A 28 7.56 3.24 14.90
CA LEU A 28 6.21 2.87 14.48
C LEU A 28 5.82 3.62 13.21
N THR A 29 5.26 2.89 12.24
CA THR A 29 4.66 3.49 11.04
C THR A 29 3.14 3.49 11.18
N ARG A 30 2.55 4.68 11.11
CA ARG A 30 1.10 4.85 11.23
C ARG A 30 0.41 4.49 9.91
N CYS A 31 -0.57 3.59 9.98
CA CYS A 31 -1.32 3.16 8.80
C CYS A 31 -2.21 4.30 8.26
N PRO A 32 -2.16 4.63 6.95
CA PRO A 32 -2.98 5.71 6.39
C PRO A 32 -4.47 5.36 6.30
N LYS A 33 -4.83 4.08 6.43
CA LYS A 33 -6.22 3.62 6.32
C LYS A 33 -6.96 3.54 7.65
N CYS A 34 -6.31 3.02 8.70
CA CYS A 34 -6.96 2.79 9.99
C CYS A 34 -6.26 3.47 11.17
N SER A 35 -5.22 4.26 10.89
CA SER A 35 -4.44 5.03 11.86
C SER A 35 -3.79 4.21 12.99
N ALA A 36 -3.78 2.87 12.88
CA ALA A 36 -3.06 2.00 13.80
C ALA A 36 -1.56 2.10 13.56
N ASP A 37 -0.80 2.02 14.63
CA ASP A 37 0.65 1.96 14.59
C ASP A 37 1.10 0.53 14.24
N ASN A 38 2.14 0.43 13.41
CA ASN A 38 2.69 -0.85 12.98
C ASN A 38 4.20 -0.85 13.24
N PRO A 39 4.74 -1.91 13.86
CA PRO A 39 6.17 -2.03 14.07
C PRO A 39 6.89 -2.12 12.71
N LYS A 40 8.07 -1.50 12.60
CA LYS A 40 8.98 -1.76 11.49
C LYS A 40 9.76 -3.04 11.82
N GLU A 41 9.72 -4.06 10.96
CA GLU A 41 10.55 -5.25 11.16
C GLU A 41 12.04 -4.89 11.01
N ALA A 42 12.90 -5.53 11.82
CA ALA A 42 14.30 -5.16 12.04
C ALA A 42 15.24 -5.42 10.83
N ASP A 43 14.79 -6.19 9.84
CA ASP A 43 15.51 -6.45 8.59
C ASP A 43 15.31 -5.33 7.54
N GLY A 44 14.56 -4.28 7.88
CA GLY A 44 14.16 -3.23 6.95
C GLY A 44 13.16 -3.70 5.88
N SER A 45 12.71 -4.95 5.95
CA SER A 45 11.67 -5.50 5.10
C SER A 45 10.34 -5.31 5.82
N TYR A 46 9.60 -4.28 5.38
CA TYR A 46 8.24 -4.12 5.85
C TYR A 46 7.46 -5.33 5.32
N LYS A 47 7.02 -6.24 6.18
CA LYS A 47 6.06 -7.26 5.78
C LYS A 47 4.78 -6.51 5.45
N ASP A 48 4.59 -6.19 4.17
CA ASP A 48 4.05 -4.91 3.70
C ASP A 48 2.60 -4.54 4.07
N LEU A 49 1.97 -5.16 5.06
CA LEU A 49 0.54 -5.11 5.34
C LEU A 49 0.29 -4.78 6.82
N CYS A 50 -0.53 -3.74 7.05
CA CYS A 50 -0.97 -3.35 8.38
C CYS A 50 -1.59 -4.54 9.13
N THR A 51 -1.20 -4.73 10.39
CA THR A 51 -1.68 -5.86 11.21
C THR A 51 -3.17 -5.78 11.50
N LYS A 52 -3.72 -4.57 11.63
CA LYS A 52 -5.14 -4.33 11.92
C LYS A 52 -6.05 -4.44 10.69
N CYS A 53 -5.66 -3.87 9.54
CA CYS A 53 -6.55 -3.74 8.39
C CYS A 53 -6.01 -4.31 7.07
N ARG A 54 -4.80 -4.89 7.08
CA ARG A 54 -4.13 -5.49 5.92
C ARG A 54 -3.88 -4.52 4.76
N TYR A 55 -3.97 -3.21 5.00
CA TYR A 55 -3.58 -2.18 4.03
C TYR A 55 -2.07 -2.17 3.82
N SER A 56 -1.66 -1.97 2.58
CA SER A 56 -0.25 -1.95 2.20
C SER A 56 0.40 -0.67 2.69
N LEU A 57 1.43 -0.75 3.53
CA LEU A 57 2.24 0.43 3.87
C LEU A 57 3.47 0.60 2.98
N ALA A 58 3.75 -0.37 2.11
CA ALA A 58 4.68 -0.16 1.01
C ALA A 58 4.21 0.98 0.12
N VAL A 59 5.10 1.92 -0.14
CA VAL A 59 4.90 3.03 -1.06
C VAL A 59 5.74 2.80 -2.30
N TYR A 60 5.09 2.79 -3.45
CA TYR A 60 5.74 2.67 -4.76
C TYR A 60 5.65 4.00 -5.52
N PRO A 61 6.52 4.25 -6.51
CA PRO A 61 6.44 5.44 -7.35
C PRO A 61 5.05 5.65 -7.99
N GLU A 62 4.39 4.57 -8.38
CA GLU A 62 3.05 4.57 -9.01
C GLU A 62 1.95 5.08 -8.07
N ASP A 63 2.16 5.03 -6.75
CA ASP A 63 1.19 5.48 -5.76
C ASP A 63 1.04 7.01 -5.73
N LYS A 64 2.01 7.74 -6.29
CA LYS A 64 2.06 9.20 -6.31
C LYS A 64 1.30 9.82 -7.49
N GLY A 65 0.87 9.00 -8.45
CA GLY A 65 0.12 9.46 -9.62
C GLY A 65 -1.38 9.61 -9.36
N PRO A 66 -2.17 9.94 -10.39
CA PRO A 66 -3.62 10.03 -10.28
C PRO A 66 -4.23 8.70 -9.83
N ASP A 67 -5.24 8.78 -8.97
CA ASP A 67 -5.95 7.63 -8.39
C ASP A 67 -7.34 7.40 -9.01
N LYS A 68 -7.69 8.16 -10.06
CA LYS A 68 -8.95 8.08 -10.78
C LYS A 68 -8.74 8.07 -12.28
N VAL A 69 -9.68 7.47 -13.00
CA VAL A 69 -9.75 7.45 -14.46
C VAL A 69 -11.07 8.11 -14.85
N ASP A 70 -11.03 9.09 -15.75
CA ASP A 70 -12.25 9.59 -16.36
C ASP A 70 -12.78 8.56 -17.35
N THR A 71 -13.97 8.04 -17.09
CA THR A 71 -14.61 6.99 -17.88
C THR A 71 -15.83 7.48 -18.66
N ALA A 72 -16.10 8.79 -18.67
CA ALA A 72 -17.30 9.34 -19.31
C ALA A 72 -17.41 8.98 -20.81
N SER A 73 -16.28 8.88 -21.50
CA SER A 73 -16.20 8.49 -22.92
C SER A 73 -16.09 6.99 -23.16
N PHE A 74 -16.03 6.17 -22.11
CA PHE A 74 -15.83 4.73 -22.25
C PHE A 74 -17.17 4.03 -22.55
N PRO A 75 -17.14 2.86 -23.22
CA PRO A 75 -18.32 2.01 -23.35
C PRO A 75 -18.93 1.66 -21.99
N ALA A 76 -20.24 1.45 -21.94
CA ALA A 76 -20.98 1.19 -20.69
C ALA A 76 -20.37 0.03 -19.88
N GLU A 77 -19.96 -1.05 -20.55
CA GLU A 77 -19.30 -2.20 -19.91
C GLU A 77 -17.97 -1.82 -19.23
N MET A 78 -17.20 -0.89 -19.81
CA MET A 78 -15.94 -0.42 -19.22
C MET A 78 -16.19 0.54 -18.05
N GLN A 79 -17.28 1.31 -18.08
CA GLN A 79 -17.69 2.12 -16.94
C GLN A 79 -18.10 1.24 -15.75
N GLU A 80 -18.84 0.16 -15.99
CA GLU A 80 -19.18 -0.83 -14.95
C GLU A 80 -17.94 -1.55 -14.42
N SER A 81 -17.04 -1.96 -15.32
CA SER A 81 -15.78 -2.60 -14.95
C SER A 81 -14.89 -1.67 -14.12
N TYR A 82 -14.89 -0.37 -14.41
CA TYR A 82 -14.22 0.64 -13.58
C TYR A 82 -14.79 0.72 -12.17
N LYS A 83 -16.12 0.66 -12.00
CA LYS A 83 -16.74 0.65 -10.65
C LYS A 83 -16.27 -0.54 -9.82
N LEU A 84 -16.21 -1.73 -10.43
CA LEU A 84 -15.70 -2.94 -9.78
C LEU A 84 -14.20 -2.81 -9.47
N PHE A 85 -13.41 -2.34 -10.43
CA PHE A 85 -11.99 -2.07 -10.25
C PHE A 85 -11.73 -1.11 -9.08
N ALA A 86 -12.40 0.04 -9.06
CA ALA A 86 -12.25 1.03 -8.00
C ALA A 86 -12.66 0.47 -6.64
N ALA A 87 -13.79 -0.24 -6.56
CA ALA A 87 -14.30 -0.80 -5.31
C ALA A 87 -13.40 -1.91 -4.73
N ARG A 88 -12.76 -2.73 -5.58
CA ARG A 88 -11.97 -3.88 -5.13
C ARG A 88 -10.49 -3.57 -4.97
N CYS A 89 -9.89 -2.87 -5.93
CA CYS A 89 -8.45 -2.62 -5.95
C CYS A 89 -8.02 -1.52 -4.95
N SER A 90 -8.93 -0.66 -4.50
CA SER A 90 -8.67 0.33 -3.43
C SER A 90 -8.71 -0.22 -2.01
N LYS A 91 -9.09 -1.50 -1.82
CA LYS A 91 -9.23 -2.09 -0.48
C LYS A 91 -7.89 -2.22 0.25
N CYS A 92 -6.82 -2.52 -0.48
CA CYS A 92 -5.53 -2.90 0.09
C CYS A 92 -4.42 -1.89 -0.15
N HIS A 93 -4.55 -0.99 -1.12
CA HIS A 93 -3.59 0.08 -1.41
C HIS A 93 -4.31 1.15 -2.24
N THR A 94 -3.64 2.26 -2.54
CA THR A 94 -4.20 3.28 -3.43
C THR A 94 -4.56 2.71 -4.80
N LEU A 95 -5.61 3.25 -5.41
CA LEU A 95 -6.02 2.91 -6.78
C LEU A 95 -5.02 3.45 -7.81
N ALA A 96 -4.20 4.44 -7.43
CA ALA A 96 -3.12 4.96 -8.25
C ALA A 96 -2.14 3.86 -8.70
N ARG A 97 -1.85 2.87 -7.85
CA ARG A 97 -0.90 1.79 -8.16
C ARG A 97 -1.24 1.07 -9.46
N PRO A 98 -2.43 0.45 -9.61
CA PRO A 98 -2.78 -0.17 -10.88
C PRO A 98 -3.04 0.82 -12.03
N ILE A 99 -3.46 2.06 -11.75
CA ILE A 99 -3.69 3.07 -12.80
C ILE A 99 -2.38 3.52 -13.46
N ASN A 100 -1.32 3.70 -12.68
CA ASN A 100 -0.06 4.26 -13.15
C ASN A 100 0.96 3.18 -13.57
N THR A 101 0.68 1.92 -13.27
CA THR A 101 1.50 0.78 -13.72
C THR A 101 1.34 0.53 -15.22
N ARG A 102 2.46 0.40 -15.94
CA ARG A 102 2.46 -0.07 -17.34
C ARG A 102 2.81 -1.55 -17.40
N LYS A 103 1.91 -2.34 -17.98
CA LYS A 103 2.05 -3.79 -18.18
C LYS A 103 1.41 -4.21 -19.49
N SER A 104 1.95 -5.26 -20.10
CA SER A 104 1.28 -5.99 -21.18
C SER A 104 0.03 -6.71 -20.66
N ALA A 105 -0.85 -7.13 -21.58
CA ALA A 105 -2.04 -7.90 -21.23
C ALA A 105 -1.71 -9.21 -20.47
N ALA A 106 -0.67 -9.92 -20.91
CA ALA A 106 -0.22 -11.16 -20.26
C ALA A 106 0.28 -10.93 -18.81
N GLU A 107 1.02 -9.84 -18.60
CA GLU A 107 1.47 -9.46 -17.26
C GLU A 107 0.29 -9.04 -16.37
N TRP A 108 -0.67 -8.28 -16.91
CA TRP A 108 -1.88 -7.91 -16.18
C TRP A 108 -2.69 -9.11 -15.75
N LYS A 109 -2.91 -10.08 -16.65
CA LYS A 109 -3.61 -11.33 -16.33
C LYS A 109 -2.96 -12.04 -15.14
N THR A 110 -1.65 -12.19 -15.18
CA THR A 110 -0.89 -12.82 -14.08
C THR A 110 -1.04 -12.04 -12.77
N TYR A 111 -0.99 -10.71 -12.84
CA TYR A 111 -1.07 -9.85 -11.66
C TYR A 111 -2.47 -9.83 -11.03
N VAL A 112 -3.53 -9.79 -11.84
CA VAL A 112 -4.91 -9.85 -11.35
C VAL A 112 -5.18 -11.20 -10.68
N ILE A 113 -4.70 -12.31 -11.25
CA ILE A 113 -4.82 -13.64 -10.62
C ILE A 113 -4.10 -13.66 -9.26
N LYS A 114 -2.93 -13.03 -9.13
CA LYS A 114 -2.23 -12.89 -7.84
C LYS A 114 -3.11 -12.16 -6.80
N MET A 115 -3.84 -11.12 -7.20
CA MET A 115 -4.73 -10.38 -6.30
C MET A 115 -6.01 -11.15 -5.96
N VAL A 116 -6.57 -11.90 -6.91
CA VAL A 116 -7.69 -12.83 -6.67
C VAL A 116 -7.32 -13.84 -5.58
N ARG A 117 -6.11 -14.42 -5.66
CA ARG A 117 -5.61 -15.40 -4.69
C ARG A 117 -5.23 -14.79 -3.32
N LYS A 118 -5.22 -13.46 -3.19
CA LYS A 118 -4.82 -12.79 -1.94
C LYS A 118 -5.96 -12.91 -0.90
N PRO A 119 -5.71 -13.47 0.30
CA PRO A 119 -6.72 -13.58 1.33
C PRO A 119 -7.34 -12.22 1.68
N GLY A 120 -8.67 -12.17 1.78
CA GLY A 120 -9.42 -10.95 2.11
C GLY A 120 -9.54 -9.92 0.97
N SER A 121 -9.02 -10.21 -0.23
CA SER A 121 -9.20 -9.32 -1.40
C SER A 121 -10.69 -9.12 -1.71
N GLY A 122 -11.48 -10.19 -1.61
CA GLY A 122 -12.89 -10.18 -2.02
C GLY A 122 -13.04 -9.99 -3.53
N ILE A 123 -12.05 -10.45 -4.30
CA ILE A 123 -12.08 -10.47 -5.77
C ILE A 123 -12.34 -11.91 -6.18
N THR A 124 -13.54 -12.17 -6.70
CA THR A 124 -13.89 -13.45 -7.31
C THR A 124 -13.31 -13.55 -8.73
N LEU A 125 -13.34 -14.74 -9.34
CA LEU A 125 -12.78 -14.94 -10.68
C LEU A 125 -13.49 -14.08 -11.73
N ASP A 126 -14.82 -14.00 -11.69
CA ASP A 126 -15.65 -13.18 -12.59
C ASP A 126 -15.36 -11.68 -12.44
N VAL A 127 -15.22 -11.19 -11.20
CA VAL A 127 -14.82 -9.80 -10.95
C VAL A 127 -13.39 -9.56 -11.44
N GLY A 128 -12.48 -10.51 -11.23
CA GLY A 128 -11.12 -10.46 -11.74
C GLY A 128 -11.07 -10.34 -13.27
N LEU A 129 -11.93 -11.05 -14.00
CA LEU A 129 -12.04 -10.95 -15.45
C LEU A 129 -12.50 -9.55 -15.89
N LYS A 130 -13.53 -8.98 -15.25
CA LYS A 130 -13.98 -7.61 -15.54
C LYS A 130 -12.89 -6.56 -15.26
N VAL A 131 -12.16 -6.74 -14.16
CA VAL A 131 -11.00 -5.89 -13.83
C VAL A 131 -9.90 -6.01 -14.90
N LEU A 132 -9.60 -7.22 -15.35
CA LEU A 132 -8.61 -7.45 -16.40
C LEU A 132 -9.03 -6.76 -17.72
N GLN A 133 -10.30 -6.91 -18.13
CA GLN A 133 -10.83 -6.24 -19.32
C GLN A 133 -10.66 -4.71 -19.25
N PHE A 134 -10.96 -4.10 -18.10
CA PHE A 134 -10.77 -2.66 -17.90
C PHE A 134 -9.29 -2.25 -17.99
N LEU A 135 -8.40 -3.01 -17.36
CA LEU A 135 -6.96 -2.72 -17.38
C LEU A 135 -6.37 -2.84 -18.80
N GLU A 136 -6.79 -3.86 -19.56
CA GLU A 136 -6.38 -4.03 -20.96
C GLU A 136 -6.94 -2.92 -21.84
N TYR A 137 -8.20 -2.52 -21.64
CA TYR A 137 -8.82 -1.42 -22.37
C TYR A 137 -8.07 -0.11 -22.15
N THR A 138 -7.87 0.28 -20.89
CA THR A 138 -7.17 1.54 -20.55
C THR A 138 -5.72 1.54 -21.02
N GLN A 139 -5.03 0.40 -21.01
CA GLN A 139 -3.67 0.31 -21.51
C GLN A 139 -3.58 0.54 -23.03
N LYS A 140 -4.61 0.14 -23.79
CA LYS A 140 -4.67 0.42 -25.24
C LYS A 140 -4.88 1.91 -25.53
N GLN A 141 -5.61 2.62 -24.67
CA GLN A 141 -5.89 4.06 -24.81
C GLN A 141 -4.70 4.95 -24.43
N LYS A 142 -3.72 4.43 -23.68
CA LYS A 142 -2.49 5.14 -23.26
C LYS A 142 -1.35 5.06 -24.29
N LYS A 143 -1.56 4.39 -25.42
CA LYS A 143 -0.60 4.31 -26.52
C LYS A 143 -0.59 5.61 -27.29
#